data_AF-A0A9X8ZG37-F1
#
_entry.id   AF-A0A9X8ZG37-F1
#
_cell.length_a   1.000
_cell.length_b   1.000
_cell.length_c   1.000
_cell.angle_alpha   90.00
_cell.angle_beta   90.00
_cell.angle_gamma   90.00
#
_symmetry.space_group_name_H-M   'P 1'
#
loop_
_entity.id
_entity.type
_entity.pdbx_description
1 polymer ?
#
loop_
_entity_poly.entity_id
_entity_poly.type
_entity_poly.pdbx_seq_one_letter_code
_entity_poly.pdbx_strand_id
1 'polypeptide(L)'
;MAGKSNFYKGLKLLGAQKEQQLNGEIQDLLNNRELIEAVSDNAQMQIPRINRMQEASERMSIIMNYPTKKDVAGIAKLVIQLEDKIDRLEDLISTLVEDRGGNVRGNSTIRNKRNAFSSRSKKQKSSWDSIEMEGSKKRISNFLNDSLLISSQLPEFDSFRQGNSNV
;
A
#
# COMPACT_ATOMS: atom_id res chain seq x y z
N MET A 1 -39.39 -25.30 27.58
CA MET A 1 -38.50 -24.42 26.79
C MET A 1 -37.01 -24.86 26.77
N ALA A 2 -36.64 -26.06 27.21
CA ALA A 2 -35.22 -26.46 27.34
C ALA A 2 -34.53 -26.96 26.04
N GLY A 3 -35.29 -27.53 25.09
CA GLY A 3 -34.71 -28.21 23.91
C GLY A 3 -33.99 -27.31 22.89
N LYS A 4 -34.40 -26.04 22.76
CA LYS A 4 -33.81 -25.10 21.78
C LYS A 4 -32.37 -24.69 22.14
N SER A 5 -32.04 -24.65 23.45
CA SER A 5 -30.72 -24.24 23.93
C SER A 5 -29.62 -25.28 23.66
N ASN A 6 -29.98 -26.56 23.70
CA ASN A 6 -29.05 -27.67 23.48
C ASN A 6 -28.70 -27.85 22.00
N PHE A 7 -29.65 -27.62 21.10
CA PHE A 7 -29.39 -27.62 19.66
C PHE A 7 -28.42 -26.50 19.24
N TYR A 8 -28.62 -25.29 19.76
CA TYR A 8 -27.76 -24.15 19.45
C TYR A 8 -26.33 -24.33 20.01
N LYS A 9 -26.20 -24.94 21.20
CA LYS A 9 -24.89 -25.34 21.75
C LYS A 9 -24.21 -26.40 20.89
N GLY A 10 -24.94 -27.40 20.40
CA GLY A 10 -24.41 -28.44 19.51
C GLY A 10 -23.93 -27.87 18.16
N LEU A 11 -24.72 -26.98 17.56
CA LEU A 11 -24.33 -26.30 16.31
C LEU A 11 -23.09 -25.42 16.49
N LYS A 12 -23.01 -24.68 17.61
CA LYS A 12 -21.84 -23.86 17.93
C LYS A 12 -20.58 -24.69 18.14
N LEU A 13 -20.70 -25.86 18.79
CA LEU A 13 -19.58 -26.78 18.99
C LEU A 13 -19.09 -27.37 17.66
N LEU A 14 -20.02 -27.78 16.79
CA LEU A 14 -19.72 -28.32 15.47
C LEU A 14 -19.10 -27.27 14.55
N GLY A 15 -19.62 -26.03 14.58
CA GLY A 15 -19.04 -24.89 13.88
C GLY A 15 -17.61 -24.60 14.33
N ALA A 16 -17.37 -24.56 15.65
CA ALA A 16 -16.03 -24.35 16.20
C ALA A 16 -15.05 -25.47 15.82
N GLN A 17 -15.51 -26.73 15.83
CA GLN A 17 -14.68 -27.86 15.37
C GLN A 17 -14.32 -27.77 13.89
N LYS A 18 -15.28 -27.36 13.04
CA LYS A 18 -15.03 -27.21 11.60
C LYS A 18 -14.13 -26.04 11.29
N GLU A 19 -14.30 -24.92 12.00
CA GLU A 19 -13.42 -23.76 11.91
C GLU A 19 -11.99 -24.13 12.32
N GLN A 20 -11.83 -24.91 13.38
CA GLN A 20 -10.52 -25.35 13.84
C GLN A 20 -9.84 -26.33 12.86
N GLN A 21 -10.61 -27.22 12.21
CA GLN A 21 -10.09 -28.08 11.13
C GLN A 21 -9.64 -27.26 9.92
N LEU A 22 -10.48 -26.33 9.45
CA LEU A 22 -10.13 -25.47 8.31
C LEU A 22 -8.93 -24.58 8.61
N ASN A 23 -8.84 -24.03 9.82
CA ASN A 23 -7.67 -23.24 10.23
C ASN A 23 -6.41 -24.10 10.25
N GLY A 24 -6.50 -25.36 10.68
CA GLY A 24 -5.39 -26.31 10.58
C GLY A 24 -4.95 -26.55 9.14
N GLU A 25 -5.90 -26.86 8.25
CA GLU A 25 -5.62 -27.10 6.83
C GLU A 25 -5.01 -25.86 6.13
N ILE A 26 -5.53 -24.67 6.42
CA ILE A 26 -4.99 -23.40 5.90
C ILE A 26 -3.58 -23.18 6.43
N GLN A 27 -3.34 -23.45 7.71
CA GLN A 27 -2.04 -23.26 8.33
C GLN A 27 -1.01 -24.27 7.80
N ASP A 28 -1.41 -25.49 7.49
CA ASP A 28 -0.56 -26.51 6.86
C ASP A 28 -0.21 -26.15 5.41
N LEU A 29 -1.17 -25.61 4.64
CA LEU A 29 -0.92 -25.10 3.29
C LEU A 29 0.01 -23.87 3.29
N LEU A 30 -0.16 -22.97 4.25
CA LEU A 30 0.67 -21.77 4.39
C LEU A 30 2.07 -22.08 4.93
N ASN A 31 2.24 -23.11 5.76
CA ASN A 31 3.55 -23.56 6.24
C ASN A 31 4.28 -24.44 5.23
N ASN A 32 3.66 -24.77 4.09
CA ASN A 32 4.32 -25.56 3.07
C ASN A 32 5.29 -24.68 2.26
N ARG A 33 6.56 -24.74 2.65
CA ARG A 33 7.66 -23.97 2.04
C ARG A 33 7.76 -24.17 0.53
N GLU A 34 7.47 -25.37 0.03
CA GLU A 34 7.48 -25.66 -1.41
C GLU A 34 6.39 -24.89 -2.17
N LEU A 35 5.21 -24.72 -1.58
CA LEU A 35 4.14 -23.90 -2.17
C LEU A 35 4.51 -22.42 -2.16
N ILE A 36 5.09 -21.93 -1.08
CA ILE A 36 5.56 -20.54 -1.00
C ILE A 36 6.66 -20.27 -2.03
N GLU A 37 7.63 -21.18 -2.15
CA GLU A 37 8.71 -21.07 -3.14
C GLU A 37 8.16 -21.16 -4.57
N ALA A 38 7.25 -22.09 -4.86
CA ALA A 38 6.62 -22.19 -6.18
C ALA A 38 5.77 -20.96 -6.55
N VAL A 39 5.03 -20.39 -5.60
CA VAL A 39 4.27 -19.15 -5.80
C VAL A 39 5.21 -17.96 -5.97
N SER A 40 6.29 -17.89 -5.20
CA SER A 40 7.33 -16.86 -5.35
C SER A 40 7.99 -16.92 -6.73
N ASP A 41 8.37 -18.10 -7.19
CA ASP A 41 9.01 -18.29 -8.50
C ASP A 41 8.05 -17.96 -9.65
N ASN A 42 6.78 -18.35 -9.52
CA ASN A 42 5.75 -17.97 -10.47
C ASN A 42 5.51 -16.45 -10.47
N ALA A 43 5.47 -15.82 -9.29
CA ALA A 43 5.37 -14.37 -9.17
C ALA A 43 6.55 -13.68 -9.85
N GLN A 44 7.79 -14.17 -9.64
CA GLN A 44 8.98 -13.64 -10.31
C GLN A 44 8.91 -13.77 -11.83
N MET A 45 8.36 -14.86 -12.36
CA MET A 45 8.12 -15.02 -13.80
C MET A 45 7.07 -14.06 -14.36
N GLN A 46 6.13 -13.58 -13.52
CA GLN A 46 5.09 -12.64 -13.93
C GLN A 46 5.54 -11.17 -13.87
N ILE A 47 6.53 -10.82 -13.04
CA ILE A 47 7.14 -9.47 -12.96
C ILE A 47 7.49 -8.89 -14.35
N PRO A 48 8.20 -9.59 -15.25
CA PRO A 48 8.53 -9.04 -16.56
C PRO A 48 7.28 -8.77 -17.43
N ARG A 49 6.19 -9.53 -17.26
CA ARG A 49 4.93 -9.28 -17.97
C ARG A 49 4.26 -8.01 -17.45
N ILE A 50 4.20 -7.84 -16.13
CA ILE A 50 3.68 -6.63 -15.48
C ILE A 50 4.48 -5.40 -15.90
N ASN A 51 5.81 -5.50 -15.93
CA ASN A 51 6.68 -4.41 -16.38
C ASN A 51 6.42 -4.01 -17.83
N ARG A 52 6.21 -4.98 -18.73
CA ARG A 52 5.84 -4.70 -20.13
C ARG A 52 4.47 -4.02 -20.24
N MET A 53 3.50 -4.45 -19.43
CA MET A 53 2.18 -3.79 -19.39
C MET A 53 2.29 -2.35 -18.88
N GLN A 54 3.10 -2.13 -17.85
CA GLN A 54 3.38 -0.78 -17.36
C GLN A 54 4.04 0.09 -18.43
N GLU A 55 5.05 -0.44 -19.14
CA GLU A 55 5.72 0.28 -20.22
C GLU A 55 4.76 0.59 -21.39
N ALA A 56 3.89 -0.35 -21.75
CA ALA A 56 2.85 -0.12 -22.75
C ALA A 56 1.86 0.96 -22.29
N SER A 57 1.48 0.97 -21.01
CA SER A 57 0.63 2.02 -20.43
C SER A 57 1.32 3.38 -20.49
N GLU A 58 2.62 3.47 -20.21
CA GLU A 58 3.39 4.71 -20.31
C GLU A 58 3.50 5.20 -21.76
N ARG A 59 3.64 4.30 -22.74
CA ARG A 59 3.63 4.70 -24.15
C ARG A 59 2.25 5.19 -24.59
N MET A 60 1.19 4.55 -24.10
CA MET A 60 -0.18 4.97 -24.39
C MET A 60 -0.53 6.31 -23.74
N SER A 61 0.05 6.62 -22.58
CA SER A 61 -0.20 7.88 -21.88
C SER A 61 0.28 9.09 -22.66
N ILE A 62 1.31 8.94 -23.49
CA ILE A 62 1.79 10.00 -24.39
C ILE A 62 0.72 10.35 -25.43
N ILE A 63 0.07 9.34 -26.00
CA ILE A 63 -0.97 9.54 -27.03
C ILE A 63 -2.25 10.10 -26.40
N MET A 64 -2.65 9.53 -25.28
CA MET A 64 -3.92 9.85 -24.60
C MET A 64 -3.80 11.04 -23.63
N ASN A 65 -2.60 11.58 -23.47
CA ASN A 65 -2.26 12.72 -22.62
C ASN A 65 -2.80 12.61 -21.17
N TYR A 66 -2.67 11.44 -20.55
CA TYR A 66 -3.00 11.25 -19.14
C TYR A 66 -1.72 11.10 -18.29
N PRO A 67 -1.71 11.58 -17.04
CA PRO A 67 -0.53 11.51 -16.19
C PRO A 67 -0.26 10.08 -15.72
N THR A 68 1.01 9.65 -15.74
CA THR A 68 1.43 8.33 -15.25
C THR A 68 1.96 8.37 -13.83
N LYS A 69 2.09 7.19 -13.20
CA LYS A 69 2.73 7.06 -11.89
C LYS A 69 4.17 7.61 -11.87
N LYS A 70 4.90 7.46 -12.99
CA LYS A 70 6.27 8.00 -13.11
C LYS A 70 6.29 9.52 -13.14
N ASP A 71 5.32 10.14 -13.81
CA ASP A 71 5.24 11.61 -13.88
C ASP A 71 4.95 12.20 -12.50
N VAL A 72 4.01 11.61 -11.76
CA VAL A 72 3.69 12.02 -10.39
C VAL A 72 4.90 11.87 -9.48
N ALA A 73 5.63 10.76 -9.57
CA ALA A 73 6.86 10.56 -8.80
C ALA A 73 7.97 11.55 -9.20
N GLY A 74 8.08 11.88 -10.49
CA GLY A 74 9.02 12.88 -11.00
C GLY A 74 8.75 14.27 -10.44
N ILE A 75 7.48 14.69 -10.46
CA ILE A 75 7.04 15.96 -9.87
C ILE A 75 7.34 15.99 -8.37
N ALA A 76 7.00 14.92 -7.63
CA ALA A 76 7.28 14.83 -6.20
C ALA A 76 8.78 14.97 -5.90
N LYS A 77 9.65 14.34 -6.70
CA LYS A 77 11.10 14.47 -6.55
C LYS A 77 11.58 15.91 -6.80
N LEU A 78 11.03 16.58 -7.80
CA LEU A 78 11.35 17.99 -8.08
C LEU A 78 10.91 18.90 -6.94
N VAL A 79 9.73 18.65 -6.36
CA VAL A 79 9.23 19.39 -5.19
C VAL A 79 10.20 19.25 -4.01
N ILE A 80 10.60 18.02 -3.66
CA ILE A 80 11.58 17.79 -2.59
C ILE A 80 12.89 18.53 -2.86
N GLN A 81 13.39 18.50 -4.10
CA GLN A 81 14.61 19.21 -4.47
C GLN A 81 14.47 20.74 -4.40
N LEU A 82 13.27 21.27 -4.64
CA LEU A 82 12.99 22.68 -4.50
C LEU A 82 12.94 23.08 -3.03
N GLU A 83 12.29 22.28 -2.18
CA GLU A 83 12.28 22.46 -0.72
C GLU A 83 13.71 22.49 -0.18
N ASP A 84 14.53 21.49 -0.49
CA ASP A 84 15.94 21.44 -0.08
C ASP A 84 16.75 22.67 -0.51
N LYS A 85 16.43 23.26 -1.67
CA LYS A 85 17.11 24.45 -2.18
C LYS A 85 16.62 25.73 -1.50
N ILE A 86 15.32 25.81 -1.21
CA ILE A 86 14.73 26.94 -0.48
C ILE A 86 15.33 26.97 0.92
N ASP A 87 15.38 25.84 1.62
CA ASP A 87 15.97 25.74 2.96
C ASP A 87 17.42 26.24 2.98
N ARG A 88 18.23 25.86 1.97
CA ARG A 88 19.62 26.35 1.84
C ARG A 88 19.69 27.87 1.61
N LEU A 89 18.75 28.43 0.85
CA LEU A 89 18.69 29.87 0.63
C LEU A 89 18.27 30.59 1.91
N GLU A 90 17.33 30.03 2.67
CA GLU A 90 16.93 30.56 3.97
C GLU A 90 18.08 30.55 4.97
N ASP A 91 18.88 29.48 5.02
CA ASP A 91 20.10 29.41 5.82
C ASP A 91 21.14 30.47 5.40
N LEU A 92 21.36 30.64 4.09
CA LEU A 92 22.28 31.66 3.55
C LEU A 92 21.79 33.09 3.85
N ILE A 93 20.49 33.34 3.77
CA ILE A 93 19.91 34.64 4.13
C ILE A 93 20.03 34.87 5.64
N SER A 94 19.74 33.85 6.45
CA SER A 94 19.84 33.94 7.92
C SER A 94 21.27 34.25 8.35
N THR A 95 22.25 33.53 7.81
CA THR A 95 23.68 33.79 8.07
C THR A 95 24.12 35.17 7.59
N LEU A 96 23.66 35.63 6.42
CA LEU A 96 23.97 36.96 5.93
C LEU A 96 23.36 38.07 6.80
N VAL A 97 22.12 37.88 7.28
CA VAL A 97 21.45 38.81 8.17
C VAL A 97 22.12 38.84 9.55
N GLU A 98 22.54 37.69 10.07
CA GLU A 98 23.33 37.58 11.30
C GLU A 98 24.68 38.28 11.17
N ASP A 99 25.40 38.08 10.05
CA ASP A 99 26.69 38.71 9.78
C ASP A 99 26.55 40.24 9.63
N ARG A 100 25.47 40.72 9.02
CA ARG A 100 25.16 42.15 8.91
C ARG A 100 24.68 42.78 10.22
N GLY A 101 24.03 41.99 11.09
CA GLY A 101 23.58 42.40 12.42
C GLY A 101 24.67 42.39 13.49
N GLY A 102 25.84 41.83 13.20
CA GLY A 102 26.95 41.65 14.16
C GLY A 102 27.86 42.85 14.40
N ASN A 103 27.78 43.93 13.61
CA ASN A 103 28.75 45.04 13.68
C ASN A 103 28.35 46.20 14.60
N VAL A 104 27.36 46.04 15.49
CA VAL A 104 27.01 47.03 16.52
C VAL A 104 26.87 46.35 17.89
N ARG A 105 27.95 45.79 18.44
CA ARG A 105 28.22 45.88 19.89
C ARG A 105 29.61 45.36 20.22
N GLY A 106 30.40 46.23 20.84
CA GLY A 106 31.75 45.90 21.30
C GLY A 106 31.77 44.74 22.31
N ASN A 107 32.94 44.11 22.34
CA ASN A 107 33.57 43.43 23.47
C ASN A 107 32.65 43.11 24.67
N SER A 108 32.25 41.85 24.82
CA SER A 108 32.40 41.14 26.10
C SER A 108 32.04 39.66 26.01
N THR A 109 33.03 38.85 26.35
CA THR A 109 32.87 37.65 27.18
C THR A 109 32.29 36.40 26.51
N ILE A 110 33.23 35.59 26.01
CA ILE A 110 33.33 34.14 26.25
C ILE A 110 32.27 33.63 27.25
N ARG A 111 31.23 32.96 26.75
CA ARG A 111 30.43 32.03 27.57
C ARG A 111 30.13 30.75 26.80
N ASN A 112 30.98 29.79 27.13
CA ASN A 112 30.81 28.36 26.94
C ASN A 112 29.42 27.91 27.47
N LYS A 113 28.59 27.31 26.61
CA LYS A 113 27.52 26.38 27.00
C LYS A 113 27.39 25.28 25.96
N ARG A 114 28.29 24.30 26.07
CA ARG A 114 28.01 22.96 25.56
C ARG A 114 26.89 22.35 26.41
N ASN A 115 25.98 21.68 25.71
CA ASN A 115 25.09 20.61 26.18
C ASN A 115 23.93 21.03 27.09
N ALA A 116 22.74 21.10 26.50
CA ALA A 116 21.51 20.72 27.16
C ALA A 116 20.47 20.17 26.16
N PHE A 117 20.22 18.87 26.27
CA PHE A 117 18.92 18.20 26.11
C PHE A 117 18.16 18.41 24.78
N SER A 118 18.10 17.41 23.91
CA SER A 118 17.11 16.33 24.00
C SER A 118 15.69 16.84 24.29
N SER A 119 14.93 17.10 23.24
CA SER A 119 13.47 16.97 23.31
C SER A 119 12.89 16.79 21.91
N ARG A 120 12.63 15.52 21.59
CA ARG A 120 11.30 15.06 21.18
C ARG A 120 10.68 15.85 20.02
N SER A 121 10.99 15.42 18.79
CA SER A 121 10.17 15.73 17.62
C SER A 121 8.76 15.19 17.86
N LYS A 122 7.85 16.07 18.26
CA LYS A 122 6.42 15.80 18.21
C LYS A 122 6.03 15.72 16.74
N LYS A 123 5.95 14.49 16.23
CA LYS A 123 5.28 14.14 14.99
C LYS A 123 3.84 14.65 15.08
N GLN A 124 3.56 15.82 14.50
CA GLN A 124 2.19 16.26 14.27
C GLN A 124 1.57 15.29 13.27
N LYS A 125 0.67 14.44 13.76
CA LYS A 125 -0.28 13.71 12.91
C LYS A 125 -1.20 14.76 12.29
N SER A 126 -1.00 15.02 11.01
CA SER A 126 -1.92 15.84 10.24
C SER A 126 -3.24 15.06 10.07
N SER A 127 -4.33 15.76 10.37
CA SER A 127 -5.70 15.27 10.42
C SER A 127 -6.29 15.10 9.01
N TRP A 128 -5.63 14.35 8.13
CA TRP A 128 -6.11 14.07 6.77
C TRP A 128 -6.36 12.58 6.49
N ASP A 129 -5.83 11.67 7.32
CA ASP A 129 -5.92 10.22 7.08
C ASP A 129 -7.28 9.56 7.37
N SER A 130 -8.25 10.28 7.94
CA SER A 130 -9.50 9.65 8.42
C SER A 130 -10.66 9.68 7.43
N ILE A 131 -10.62 10.52 6.39
CA ILE A 131 -11.76 10.69 5.46
C ILE A 131 -11.65 9.78 4.22
N GLU A 132 -10.44 9.35 3.83
CA GLU A 132 -10.23 8.55 2.62
C GLU A 132 -10.39 7.03 2.80
N MET A 133 -10.23 6.53 4.03
CA MET A 133 -10.27 5.08 4.29
C MET A 133 -11.67 4.48 4.21
N GLU A 134 -12.72 5.28 4.40
CA GLU A 134 -14.10 4.77 4.41
C GLU A 134 -14.71 4.67 3.00
N GLY A 135 -14.37 5.61 2.12
CA GLY A 135 -14.73 5.56 0.70
C GLY A 135 -14.02 4.43 -0.05
N SER A 136 -12.75 4.19 0.29
CA SER A 136 -11.94 3.12 -0.33
C SER A 136 -12.46 1.73 0.01
N LYS A 137 -12.87 1.49 1.28
CA LYS A 137 -13.47 0.22 1.70
C LYS A 137 -14.79 -0.06 0.98
N LYS A 138 -15.64 0.96 0.81
CA LYS A 138 -16.91 0.85 0.08
C LYS A 138 -16.69 0.54 -1.41
N ARG A 139 -15.66 1.12 -2.03
CA ARG A 139 -15.30 0.82 -3.43
C ARG A 139 -14.82 -0.61 -3.60
N ILE A 140 -13.99 -1.11 -2.67
CA ILE A 140 -13.48 -2.49 -2.71
C ILE A 140 -14.61 -3.50 -2.46
N SER A 141 -15.50 -3.23 -1.50
CA SER A 141 -16.66 -4.11 -1.26
C SER A 141 -17.60 -4.16 -2.46
N ASN A 142 -17.84 -3.02 -3.10
CA ASN A 142 -18.69 -2.97 -4.29
C ASN A 142 -18.05 -3.72 -5.46
N PHE A 143 -16.75 -3.55 -5.68
CA PHE A 143 -16.02 -4.29 -6.72
C PHE A 143 -16.06 -5.82 -6.52
N LEU A 144 -15.90 -6.29 -5.27
CA LEU A 144 -15.98 -7.72 -4.95
C LEU A 144 -17.39 -8.28 -5.17
N ASN A 145 -18.42 -7.54 -4.76
CA ASN A 145 -19.81 -7.94 -4.96
C ASN A 145 -20.18 -7.97 -6.45
N ASP A 146 -19.77 -6.96 -7.21
CA ASP A 146 -20.02 -6.88 -8.65
C ASP A 146 -19.28 -7.99 -9.40
N SER A 147 -18.03 -8.30 -9.02
CA SER A 147 -17.27 -9.41 -9.60
C SER A 147 -17.90 -10.78 -9.30
N LEU A 148 -18.44 -10.97 -8.09
CA LEU A 148 -19.14 -12.21 -7.73
C LEU A 148 -20.46 -12.34 -8.49
N LEU A 149 -21.20 -11.24 -8.66
CA LEU A 149 -22.44 -11.20 -9.44
C LEU A 149 -22.17 -11.56 -10.91
N ILE A 150 -21.15 -10.96 -11.51
CA ILE A 150 -20.72 -11.26 -12.89
C ILE A 150 -20.31 -12.73 -13.04
N SER A 151 -19.61 -13.29 -12.04
CA SER A 151 -19.24 -14.72 -12.06
C SER A 151 -20.44 -15.67 -12.03
N SER A 152 -21.53 -15.27 -11.34
CA SER A 152 -22.76 -16.06 -11.25
C SER A 152 -23.66 -15.98 -12.49
N GLN A 153 -23.40 -15.02 -13.38
CA GLN A 153 -24.18 -14.73 -14.58
C GLN A 153 -23.50 -15.17 -15.88
N LEU A 154 -22.32 -15.78 -15.79
CA LEU A 154 -21.72 -16.43 -16.95
C LEU A 154 -22.51 -17.71 -17.28
N PRO A 155 -22.94 -17.91 -18.54
CA PRO A 155 -23.46 -19.20 -18.95
C PRO A 155 -22.35 -20.25 -18.78
N GLU A 156 -22.68 -21.38 -18.17
CA GLU A 156 -21.79 -22.53 -18.10
C GLU A 156 -21.36 -22.88 -19.52
N PHE A 157 -20.08 -22.67 -19.82
CA PHE A 157 -19.51 -23.02 -21.11
C PHE A 157 -19.36 -24.54 -21.11
N ASP A 158 -20.37 -25.23 -21.65
CA ASP A 158 -20.28 -26.65 -21.93
C ASP A 158 -19.02 -26.90 -22.76
N SER A 159 -18.04 -27.53 -22.12
CA SER A 159 -16.83 -28.01 -22.78
C SER A 159 -17.24 -28.97 -23.90
N PHE A 160 -17.11 -28.53 -25.16
CA PHE A 160 -17.25 -29.40 -26.31
C PHE A 160 -16.15 -30.46 -26.27
N ARG A 161 -16.55 -31.60 -25.72
CA ARG A 161 -15.99 -32.92 -25.91
C ARG A 161 -16.15 -33.28 -27.38
N GLN A 162 -15.06 -33.33 -28.14
CA GLN A 162 -14.96 -34.25 -29.26
C GLN A 162 -13.51 -34.68 -29.46
N GLY A 163 -13.21 -35.85 -28.92
CA GLY A 163 -12.14 -36.70 -29.44
C GLY A 163 -12.64 -37.41 -30.70
N ASN A 164 -11.77 -37.46 -31.71
CA ASN A 164 -11.58 -38.44 -32.77
C ASN A 164 -12.76 -39.32 -33.25
N SER A 165 -12.98 -39.31 -34.57
CA SER A 165 -13.18 -40.54 -35.35
C SER A 165 -12.85 -40.33 -36.84
N ASN A 166 -11.91 -41.13 -37.33
CA ASN A 166 -11.62 -41.54 -38.72
C ASN A 166 -12.57 -41.06 -39.84
N VAL A 167 -12.01 -40.49 -40.92
CA VAL A 167 -11.83 -41.04 -42.28
C VAL A 167 -11.04 -40.03 -43.10
#